data_AF-A0A957Z4B3-F1
#
_entry.id   AF-A0A957Z4B3-F1
#
_cell.length_a   1.000
_cell.length_b   1.000
_cell.length_c   1.000
_cell.angle_alpha   90.00
_cell.angle_beta   90.00
_cell.angle_gamma   90.00
#
_symmetry.space_group_name_H-M   'P 1'
#
loop_
_entity.id
_entity.type
_entity.pdbx_description
1 polymer ?
#
loop_
_entity_poly.entity_id
_entity_poly.type
_entity_poly.pdbx_seq_one_letter_code
_entity_poly.pdbx_strand_id
1 'polypeptide(L)'
;MIYFCCTDQRRRLVAEHATLNGIDHLEVVDDPALPDEQRQRVLRVHFVKQEQVGTLTAANIRIAGGTRIRAIGVETVGVDSEETRVLTVHVTKAGDFSTYTLRLVKDGEDLDSPPPQGFDPQLAAVEFSFKIDCPSDFDCAPQRVCPPEAQGQAEPELDYLAKDYGSFRRMMLDRISHLMPDWRERNAADVGVALVELLAYVADQLSYQQDAVATEAYLHTARRRISVRRHARLVDYALHDGCNARTWVHVRTADDAPTTGTLLKAFDAATGSRTRLLTQCGADDVVSEADRLRIMGDHRPLVFELLQDIVLFPQHNELKFYTWGATECCLPRGAVQATLTGHLDQLKVGDVLIFQEMVGPQSGAPEDADPAHRHAIRLAAEPVLSVDPLFTDPADATKPMPVTEIRWAAADALPFPLCLSAISDDSHGRRPLAHVSVALGNIVLADHG
;
A
#
# COMPACT_ATOMS: atom_id res chain seq x y z
N MET A 1 33.48 -17.28 34.44
CA MET A 1 33.40 -18.44 33.53
C MET A 1 33.07 -17.89 32.15
N ILE A 2 34.11 -17.68 31.35
CA ILE A 2 34.02 -17.07 30.02
C ILE A 2 33.89 -18.24 29.03
N TYR A 3 32.89 -18.17 28.16
CA TYR A 3 32.56 -19.19 27.16
C TYR A 3 33.82 -19.82 26.52
N PHE A 4 33.90 -21.16 26.53
CA PHE A 4 34.96 -21.93 25.87
C PHE A 4 34.36 -22.70 24.70
N CYS A 5 34.69 -22.30 23.48
CA CYS A 5 34.26 -22.95 22.24
C CYS A 5 35.44 -23.67 21.60
N CYS A 6 35.25 -24.93 21.19
CA CYS A 6 36.30 -25.84 20.69
C CYS A 6 36.78 -25.55 19.25
N THR A 7 36.64 -24.34 18.72
CA THR A 7 36.95 -24.01 17.32
C THR A 7 37.88 -22.81 17.19
N ASP A 8 39.00 -22.97 16.45
CA ASP A 8 40.02 -21.93 16.16
C ASP A 8 39.53 -20.79 15.23
N GLN A 9 38.22 -20.64 15.07
CA GLN A 9 37.64 -19.66 14.14
C GLN A 9 37.98 -18.22 14.54
N ARG A 10 38.02 -17.93 15.85
CA ARG A 10 38.36 -16.58 16.35
C ARG A 10 39.80 -16.20 16.01
N ARG A 11 40.74 -17.14 16.12
CA ARG A 11 42.15 -16.94 15.74
C ARG A 11 42.28 -16.55 14.26
N ARG A 12 41.60 -17.26 13.35
CA ARG A 12 41.61 -16.94 11.91
C ARG A 12 41.05 -15.55 11.62
N LEU A 13 39.93 -15.21 12.25
CA LEU A 13 39.31 -13.89 12.08
C LEU A 13 40.21 -12.75 12.60
N VAL A 14 40.92 -12.97 13.71
CA VAL A 14 41.89 -11.98 14.21
C VAL A 14 43.07 -11.87 13.26
N ALA A 15 43.56 -12.97 12.67
CA ALA A 15 44.63 -12.91 11.66
C ALA A 15 44.22 -12.09 10.42
N GLU A 16 42.97 -12.18 9.98
CA GLU A 16 42.43 -11.45 8.83
C GLU A 16 42.04 -9.99 9.13
N HIS A 17 41.80 -9.63 10.39
CA HIS A 17 41.34 -8.29 10.78
C HIS A 17 42.42 -7.21 10.53
N ALA A 18 42.07 -5.98 10.17
CA ALA A 18 43.08 -4.97 9.84
C ALA A 18 43.92 -4.47 11.03
N THR A 19 43.35 -4.46 12.24
CA THR A 19 43.94 -3.73 13.40
C THR A 19 44.02 -4.52 14.71
N LEU A 20 43.41 -5.70 14.78
CA LEU A 20 43.36 -6.48 16.03
C LEU A 20 44.49 -7.49 16.07
N ASN A 21 45.16 -7.59 17.22
CA ASN A 21 46.18 -8.58 17.51
C ASN A 21 45.77 -9.43 18.73
N GLY A 22 46.46 -10.54 18.95
CA GLY A 22 46.22 -11.47 20.05
C GLY A 22 47.41 -12.39 20.26
N ILE A 23 47.48 -12.99 21.45
CA ILE A 23 48.45 -14.04 21.74
C ILE A 23 48.04 -15.28 20.93
N ASP A 24 49.00 -15.85 20.21
CA ASP A 24 48.82 -17.12 19.50
C ASP A 24 49.14 -18.28 20.45
N HIS A 25 50.38 -18.31 20.94
CA HIS A 25 50.86 -19.27 21.93
C HIS A 25 52.03 -18.69 22.73
N LEU A 26 52.41 -19.39 23.79
CA LEU A 26 53.52 -19.02 24.68
C LEU A 26 54.44 -20.20 24.86
N GLU A 27 55.74 -19.96 24.68
CA GLU A 27 56.80 -20.94 24.87
C GLU A 27 57.65 -20.57 26.09
N VAL A 28 58.01 -21.58 26.88
CA VAL A 28 58.93 -21.42 28.01
C VAL A 28 60.30 -21.91 27.57
N VAL A 29 61.30 -21.03 27.57
CA VAL A 29 62.66 -21.37 27.16
C VAL A 29 63.40 -21.99 28.34
N ASP A 30 63.86 -23.23 28.16
CA ASP A 30 64.72 -23.94 29.09
C ASP A 30 66.09 -24.18 28.47
N ASP A 31 67.09 -23.41 28.88
CA ASP A 31 68.48 -23.62 28.46
C ASP A 31 69.23 -24.48 29.51
N PRO A 32 69.57 -25.74 29.20
CA PRO A 32 70.24 -26.63 30.13
C PRO A 32 71.69 -26.23 30.46
N ALA A 33 72.28 -25.26 29.75
CA ALA A 33 73.60 -24.74 30.05
C ALA A 33 73.62 -23.69 31.17
N LEU A 34 72.46 -23.14 31.55
CA LEU A 34 72.33 -22.18 32.64
C LEU A 34 72.20 -22.86 34.01
N PRO A 35 72.64 -22.23 35.12
CA PRO A 35 72.40 -22.73 36.47
C PRO A 35 70.91 -22.94 36.73
N ASP A 36 70.53 -24.00 37.45
CA ASP A 36 69.12 -24.37 37.69
C ASP A 36 68.25 -23.24 38.22
N GLU A 37 68.81 -22.32 38.99
CA GLU A 37 68.09 -21.15 39.48
C GLU A 37 67.65 -20.22 38.35
N GLN A 38 68.40 -20.11 37.25
CA GLN A 38 68.14 -19.20 36.13
C GLN A 38 67.38 -19.87 34.96
N ARG A 39 67.24 -21.20 34.99
CA ARG A 39 66.48 -21.95 33.99
C ARG A 39 64.99 -21.59 34.01
N GLN A 40 64.33 -21.67 32.85
CA GLN A 40 62.88 -21.47 32.69
C GLN A 40 62.35 -20.10 33.16
N ARG A 41 63.21 -19.08 33.17
CA ARG A 41 62.84 -17.70 33.51
C ARG A 41 62.56 -16.82 32.29
N VAL A 42 62.68 -17.37 31.09
CA VAL A 42 62.46 -16.65 29.83
C VAL A 42 61.23 -17.22 29.14
N LEU A 43 60.23 -16.36 28.91
CA LEU A 43 59.00 -16.72 28.21
C LEU A 43 58.99 -16.02 26.85
N ARG A 44 58.80 -16.77 25.76
CA ARG A 44 58.59 -16.24 24.41
C ARG A 44 57.10 -16.24 24.12
N VAL A 45 56.49 -15.06 24.07
CA VAL A 45 55.07 -14.92 23.75
C VAL A 45 54.94 -14.62 22.27
N HIS A 46 54.30 -15.51 21.53
CA HIS A 46 54.08 -15.38 20.09
C HIS A 46 52.74 -14.69 19.86
N PHE A 47 52.77 -13.63 19.06
CA PHE A 47 51.57 -12.91 18.66
C PHE A 47 51.15 -13.29 17.24
N VAL A 48 49.84 -13.25 16.97
CA VAL A 48 49.29 -13.50 15.63
C VAL A 48 49.87 -12.51 14.61
N LYS A 49 50.18 -11.28 15.04
CA LYS A 49 50.74 -10.20 14.21
C LYS A 49 51.92 -9.48 14.86
N GLN A 50 52.74 -8.83 14.05
CA GLN A 50 53.93 -8.09 14.52
C GLN A 50 53.60 -6.67 15.00
N GLU A 51 52.51 -6.09 14.49
CA GLU A 51 52.10 -4.75 14.83
C GLU A 51 51.72 -4.67 16.32
N GLN A 52 52.05 -3.55 16.97
CA GLN A 52 51.77 -3.26 18.39
C GLN A 52 52.58 -4.07 19.42
N VAL A 53 53.28 -5.14 19.04
CA VAL A 53 54.10 -5.95 19.98
C VAL A 53 55.19 -5.10 20.67
N GLY A 54 55.89 -4.25 19.91
CA GLY A 54 56.93 -3.36 20.45
C GLY A 54 56.43 -2.21 21.35
N THR A 55 55.12 -2.05 21.52
CA THR A 55 54.55 -1.06 22.45
C THR A 55 54.29 -1.61 23.84
N LEU A 56 54.39 -2.94 24.01
CA LEU A 56 54.16 -3.61 25.29
C LEU A 56 55.36 -3.44 26.22
N THR A 57 55.10 -3.04 27.46
CA THR A 57 56.10 -2.92 28.52
C THR A 57 55.85 -3.95 29.62
N ALA A 58 56.77 -4.07 30.57
CA ALA A 58 56.61 -4.94 31.74
C ALA A 58 55.33 -4.64 32.55
N ALA A 59 54.81 -3.41 32.50
CA ALA A 59 53.57 -3.04 33.18
C ALA A 59 52.31 -3.66 32.54
N ASN A 60 52.38 -4.04 31.26
CA ASN A 60 51.25 -4.54 30.49
C ASN A 60 51.07 -6.06 30.59
N ILE A 61 52.00 -6.77 31.25
CA ILE A 61 52.01 -8.23 31.31
C ILE A 61 51.86 -8.67 32.76
N ARG A 62 50.84 -9.47 33.03
CA ARG A 62 50.61 -10.06 34.35
C ARG A 62 50.49 -11.56 34.25
N ILE A 63 51.18 -12.25 35.17
CA ILE A 63 51.12 -13.71 35.29
C ILE A 63 50.41 -14.02 36.61
N ALA A 64 49.28 -14.69 36.52
CA ALA A 64 48.50 -15.16 37.66
C ALA A 64 48.43 -16.69 37.64
N GLY A 65 48.17 -17.30 38.79
CA GLY A 65 48.13 -18.75 38.94
C GLY A 65 49.26 -19.27 39.82
N GLY A 66 49.49 -20.58 39.77
CA GLY A 66 50.39 -21.26 40.69
C GLY A 66 49.71 -21.66 42.01
N THR A 67 49.91 -22.90 42.44
CA THR A 67 49.44 -23.35 43.74
C THR A 67 50.48 -23.09 44.83
N ARG A 68 51.75 -23.46 44.58
CA ARG A 68 52.86 -23.33 45.54
C ARG A 68 53.71 -22.09 45.28
N ILE A 69 54.08 -21.83 44.02
CA ILE A 69 54.83 -20.63 43.63
C ILE A 69 53.85 -19.63 43.03
N ARG A 70 53.57 -18.55 43.77
CA ARG A 70 52.65 -17.47 43.37
C ARG A 70 53.42 -16.15 43.20
N ALA A 71 52.74 -15.16 42.63
CA ALA A 71 53.24 -13.80 42.44
C ALA A 71 54.55 -13.75 41.62
N ILE A 72 54.52 -14.38 40.44
CA ILE A 72 55.62 -14.31 39.47
C ILE A 72 55.61 -12.91 38.85
N GLY A 73 56.58 -12.08 39.22
CA GLY A 73 56.78 -10.76 38.64
C GLY A 73 57.49 -10.82 37.29
N VAL A 74 57.21 -9.84 36.42
CA VAL A 74 57.89 -9.61 35.15
C VAL A 74 59.01 -8.58 35.38
N GLU A 75 60.25 -8.93 35.07
CA GLU A 75 61.42 -8.06 35.27
C GLU A 75 61.68 -7.17 34.05
N THR A 76 61.84 -7.80 32.89
CA THR A 76 62.13 -7.10 31.63
C THR A 76 61.34 -7.70 30.49
N VAL A 77 60.90 -6.84 29.58
CA VAL A 77 60.19 -7.21 28.36
C VAL A 77 60.94 -6.58 27.19
N GLY A 78 61.22 -7.39 26.17
CA GLY A 78 61.88 -6.94 24.95
C GLY A 78 61.36 -7.70 23.74
N VAL A 79 61.25 -7.03 22.60
CA VAL A 79 60.97 -7.72 21.33
C VAL A 79 62.21 -8.55 20.97
N ASP A 80 61.98 -9.79 20.55
CA ASP A 80 63.05 -10.70 20.14
C ASP A 80 63.83 -10.10 18.96
N SER A 81 65.17 -10.25 18.96
CA SER A 81 66.05 -9.68 17.95
C SER A 81 65.93 -10.37 16.59
N GLU A 82 65.48 -11.62 16.56
CA GLU A 82 65.34 -12.41 15.33
C GLU A 82 63.90 -12.41 14.79
N GLU A 83 62.90 -12.32 15.68
CA GLU A 83 61.48 -12.38 15.32
C GLU A 83 60.66 -11.20 15.88
N THR A 84 60.23 -10.28 15.02
CA THR A 84 59.46 -9.08 15.41
C THR A 84 58.05 -9.37 15.95
N ARG A 85 57.57 -10.61 15.86
CA ARG A 85 56.27 -11.09 16.37
C ARG A 85 56.36 -11.69 17.77
N VAL A 86 57.57 -11.87 18.29
CA VAL A 86 57.83 -12.56 19.53
C VAL A 86 58.26 -11.55 20.58
N LEU A 87 57.59 -11.62 21.73
CA LEU A 87 57.93 -10.82 22.89
C LEU A 87 58.62 -11.71 23.92
N THR A 88 59.88 -11.38 24.22
CA THR A 88 60.66 -12.06 25.24
C THR A 88 60.40 -11.40 26.59
N VAL A 89 59.87 -12.19 27.52
CA VAL A 89 59.49 -11.77 28.87
C VAL A 89 60.36 -12.51 29.87
N HIS A 90 61.18 -11.77 30.60
CA HIS A 90 61.98 -12.29 31.71
C HIS A 90 61.18 -12.21 33.00
N VAL A 91 61.07 -13.33 33.71
CA VAL A 91 60.33 -13.42 34.96
C VAL A 91 61.26 -13.61 36.15
N THR A 92 60.83 -13.08 37.30
CA THR A 92 61.58 -13.11 38.57
C THR A 92 61.94 -14.52 39.04
N LYS A 93 61.05 -15.50 38.83
CA LYS A 93 61.19 -16.89 39.29
C LYS A 93 60.54 -17.85 38.30
N ALA A 94 61.13 -19.03 38.14
CA ALA A 94 60.47 -20.14 37.46
C ALA A 94 59.32 -20.69 38.35
N GLY A 95 58.17 -20.98 37.74
CA GLY A 95 56.99 -21.51 38.44
C GLY A 95 57.05 -23.01 38.73
N ASP A 96 55.94 -23.54 39.26
CA ASP A 96 55.75 -24.97 39.56
C ASP A 96 54.97 -25.70 38.43
N PHE A 97 54.51 -26.93 38.69
CA PHE A 97 53.72 -27.76 37.76
C PHE A 97 52.25 -27.30 37.59
N SER A 98 51.84 -26.23 38.26
CA SER A 98 50.47 -25.70 38.11
C SER A 98 50.31 -24.98 36.76
N THR A 99 49.06 -24.79 36.36
CA THR A 99 48.71 -23.88 35.26
C THR A 99 48.84 -22.43 35.72
N TYR A 100 49.54 -21.63 34.93
CA TYR A 100 49.66 -20.19 35.05
C TYR A 100 48.94 -19.55 33.87
N THR A 101 48.38 -18.37 34.07
CA THR A 101 47.74 -17.57 33.03
C THR A 101 48.53 -16.28 32.86
N LEU A 102 49.08 -16.06 31.66
CA LEU A 102 49.62 -14.77 31.26
C LEU A 102 48.49 -13.95 30.63
N ARG A 103 48.29 -12.71 31.09
CA ARG A 103 47.26 -11.79 30.58
C ARG A 103 47.88 -10.42 30.26
N LEU A 104 47.39 -9.83 29.17
CA LEU A 104 47.71 -8.45 28.77
C LEU A 104 46.74 -7.47 29.44
N VAL A 105 47.28 -6.42 30.05
CA VAL A 105 46.52 -5.36 30.75
C VAL A 105 46.93 -3.98 30.27
N LYS A 106 45.96 -3.05 30.19
CA LYS A 106 46.17 -1.71 29.65
C LYS A 106 47.12 -0.85 30.49
N ASP A 107 46.92 -0.76 31.81
CA ASP A 107 47.80 -0.09 32.79
C ASP A 107 47.33 -0.45 34.22
N GLY A 108 48.23 -0.90 35.11
CA GLY A 108 47.93 -1.06 36.56
C GLY A 108 48.17 -2.46 37.16
N GLU A 109 47.90 -2.59 38.47
CA GLU A 109 48.04 -3.84 39.23
C GLU A 109 46.83 -4.77 39.12
N ASP A 110 45.73 -4.32 38.53
CA ASP A 110 44.47 -5.06 38.48
C ASP A 110 44.44 -6.09 37.34
N LEU A 111 44.28 -7.36 37.71
CA LEU A 111 44.20 -8.50 36.79
C LEU A 111 42.92 -8.50 35.93
N ASP A 112 41.89 -7.74 36.34
CA ASP A 112 40.62 -7.61 35.62
C ASP A 112 40.57 -6.39 34.68
N SER A 113 41.67 -5.63 34.56
CA SER A 113 41.78 -4.55 33.59
C SER A 113 41.63 -5.09 32.15
N PRO A 114 40.92 -4.37 31.25
CA PRO A 114 40.88 -4.73 29.85
C PRO A 114 42.29 -4.68 29.22
N PRO A 115 42.52 -5.43 28.12
CA PRO A 115 43.81 -5.41 27.44
C PRO A 115 44.07 -4.04 26.77
N PRO A 116 45.33 -3.73 26.40
CA PRO A 116 45.66 -2.53 25.65
C PRO A 116 44.85 -2.39 24.36
N GLN A 117 44.60 -1.16 23.92
CA GLN A 117 43.87 -0.91 22.68
C GLN A 117 44.58 -1.57 21.49
N GLY A 118 43.84 -2.34 20.68
CA GLY A 118 44.40 -3.12 19.58
C GLY A 118 44.46 -4.62 19.83
N PHE A 119 44.26 -5.09 21.07
CA PHE A 119 44.24 -6.52 21.39
C PHE A 119 42.81 -7.08 21.56
N ASP A 120 42.57 -8.30 21.07
CA ASP A 120 41.31 -9.01 21.25
C ASP A 120 41.14 -9.47 22.71
N PRO A 121 40.02 -9.16 23.40
CA PRO A 121 39.83 -9.54 24.80
C PRO A 121 39.87 -11.04 25.11
N GLN A 122 39.56 -11.92 24.14
CA GLN A 122 39.59 -13.37 24.34
C GLN A 122 40.97 -13.96 24.02
N LEU A 123 41.73 -13.38 23.09
CA LEU A 123 43.12 -13.77 22.80
C LEU A 123 44.16 -12.94 23.59
N ALA A 124 43.74 -12.19 24.59
CA ALA A 124 44.63 -11.41 25.46
C ALA A 124 45.12 -12.19 26.68
N ALA A 125 44.73 -13.45 26.84
CA ALA A 125 45.17 -14.33 27.91
C ALA A 125 45.53 -15.71 27.35
N VAL A 126 46.61 -16.31 27.90
CA VAL A 126 47.04 -17.67 27.55
C VAL A 126 47.38 -18.43 28.82
N GLU A 127 46.95 -19.69 28.90
CA GLU A 127 47.33 -20.60 29.96
C GLU A 127 48.58 -21.39 29.57
N PHE A 128 49.57 -21.47 30.45
CA PHE A 128 50.83 -22.17 30.24
C PHE A 128 51.34 -22.80 31.55
N SER A 129 52.33 -23.68 31.45
CA SER A 129 53.05 -24.23 32.62
C SER A 129 54.56 -24.03 32.43
N PHE A 130 55.33 -23.94 33.51
CA PHE A 130 56.79 -23.80 33.43
C PHE A 130 57.51 -25.13 33.18
N LYS A 131 56.86 -26.26 33.48
CA LYS A 131 57.46 -27.60 33.43
C LYS A 131 56.98 -28.40 32.22
N ILE A 132 57.08 -27.79 31.03
CA ILE A 132 56.60 -28.38 29.75
C ILE A 132 57.48 -29.57 29.30
N ASP A 133 58.75 -29.61 29.67
CA ASP A 133 59.70 -30.64 29.24
C ASP A 133 59.91 -31.78 30.26
N CYS A 134 59.01 -31.92 31.24
CA CYS A 134 58.98 -33.11 32.09
C CYS A 134 58.20 -34.23 31.39
N PRO A 135 58.78 -35.42 31.16
CA PRO A 135 58.06 -36.53 30.54
C PRO A 135 56.90 -36.93 31.44
N SER A 136 55.69 -36.57 31.05
CA SER A 136 54.46 -37.00 31.71
C SER A 136 53.85 -38.09 30.83
N ASP A 137 53.76 -39.31 31.35
CA ASP A 137 53.17 -40.48 30.66
C ASP A 137 51.62 -40.37 30.50
N PHE A 138 51.02 -39.23 30.83
CA PHE A 138 49.58 -38.99 30.80
C PHE A 138 49.20 -38.03 29.67
N ASP A 139 49.44 -38.46 28.44
CA ASP A 139 49.25 -37.66 27.24
C ASP A 139 47.88 -37.92 26.59
N CYS A 140 46.80 -37.65 27.35
CA CYS A 140 45.44 -37.61 26.79
C CYS A 140 44.67 -36.47 27.47
N ALA A 141 44.40 -35.41 26.71
CA ALA A 141 43.51 -34.34 27.14
C ALA A 141 42.15 -34.93 27.60
N PRO A 142 41.66 -34.63 28.81
CA PRO A 142 40.40 -35.19 29.29
C PRO A 142 39.23 -34.68 28.43
N GLN A 143 38.62 -35.57 27.65
CA GLN A 143 37.38 -35.29 26.93
C GLN A 143 36.25 -35.03 27.92
N ARG A 144 35.76 -33.79 27.99
CA ARG A 144 34.56 -33.43 28.75
C ARG A 144 33.32 -33.76 27.92
N VAL A 145 32.69 -34.89 28.23
CA VAL A 145 31.41 -35.31 27.64
C VAL A 145 30.26 -34.69 28.45
N CYS A 146 29.41 -33.88 27.82
CA CYS A 146 28.17 -33.41 28.45
C CYS A 146 27.17 -34.57 28.58
N PRO A 147 26.47 -34.74 29.73
CA PRO A 147 25.43 -35.75 29.84
C PRO A 147 24.24 -35.42 28.92
N PRO A 148 23.59 -36.41 28.29
CA PRO A 148 22.42 -36.19 27.46
C PRO A 148 21.21 -35.79 28.32
N GLU A 149 20.36 -34.90 27.79
CA GLU A 149 19.13 -34.45 28.45
C GLU A 149 18.18 -35.62 28.72
N ALA A 150 17.62 -35.68 29.94
CA ALA A 150 16.55 -36.60 30.26
C ALA A 150 15.30 -36.23 29.43
N GLN A 151 14.89 -37.11 28.53
CA GLN A 151 13.67 -36.94 27.74
C GLN A 151 12.46 -36.98 28.69
N GLY A 152 11.94 -35.81 29.06
CA GLY A 152 10.61 -35.69 29.65
C GLY A 152 9.58 -36.31 28.70
N GLN A 153 8.55 -36.95 29.26
CA GLN A 153 7.45 -37.53 28.50
C GLN A 153 6.92 -36.51 27.48
N ALA A 154 6.97 -36.86 26.20
CA ALA A 154 6.59 -35.94 25.13
C ALA A 154 5.17 -35.41 25.37
N GLU A 155 5.03 -34.09 25.45
CA GLU A 155 3.72 -33.46 25.50
C GLU A 155 2.89 -33.89 24.28
N PRO A 156 1.57 -34.12 24.42
CA PRO A 156 0.74 -34.47 23.29
C PRO A 156 0.79 -33.34 22.25
N GLU A 157 0.96 -33.72 20.99
CA GLU A 157 0.99 -32.79 19.88
C GLU A 157 -0.36 -32.07 19.78
N LEU A 158 -0.36 -30.76 20.06
CA LEU A 158 -1.53 -29.92 19.90
C LEU A 158 -1.65 -29.53 18.42
N ASP A 159 -2.65 -30.10 17.74
CA ASP A 159 -3.00 -29.69 16.38
C ASP A 159 -3.71 -28.33 16.41
N TYR A 160 -2.98 -27.27 16.08
CA TYR A 160 -3.50 -25.90 16.04
C TYR A 160 -4.49 -25.63 14.89
N LEU A 161 -4.65 -26.57 13.95
CA LEU A 161 -5.64 -26.49 12.87
C LEU A 161 -6.96 -27.16 13.25
N ALA A 162 -7.01 -27.89 14.36
CA ALA A 162 -8.24 -28.48 14.89
C ALA A 162 -9.22 -27.37 15.28
N LYS A 163 -10.28 -27.22 14.48
CA LYS A 163 -11.28 -26.15 14.64
C LYS A 163 -12.73 -26.60 14.62
N ASP A 164 -12.98 -27.88 14.39
CA ASP A 164 -14.32 -28.47 14.38
C ASP A 164 -14.60 -29.31 15.64
N TYR A 165 -15.88 -29.56 15.88
CA TYR A 165 -16.36 -30.37 17.01
C TYR A 165 -15.62 -31.71 17.16
N GLY A 166 -15.45 -32.45 16.05
CA GLY A 166 -14.84 -33.78 16.08
C GLY A 166 -13.38 -33.74 16.51
N SER A 167 -12.65 -32.75 16.00
CA SER A 167 -11.24 -32.52 16.29
C SER A 167 -11.03 -32.04 17.72
N PHE A 168 -11.87 -31.12 18.22
CA PHE A 168 -11.83 -30.69 19.62
C PHE A 168 -12.15 -31.84 20.58
N ARG A 169 -13.20 -32.62 20.31
CA ARG A 169 -13.57 -33.79 21.12
C ARG A 169 -12.41 -34.79 21.17
N ARG A 170 -11.79 -35.10 20.03
CA ARG A 170 -10.63 -35.99 19.96
C ARG A 170 -9.45 -35.47 20.77
N MET A 171 -9.08 -34.20 20.58
CA MET A 171 -7.97 -33.58 21.29
C MET A 171 -8.17 -33.62 22.82
N MET A 172 -9.39 -33.33 23.28
CA MET A 172 -9.71 -33.38 24.71
C MET A 172 -9.65 -34.81 25.26
N LEU A 173 -10.18 -35.81 24.55
CA LEU A 173 -10.10 -37.21 24.96
C LEU A 173 -8.67 -37.76 24.95
N ASP A 174 -7.87 -37.40 23.96
CA ASP A 174 -6.45 -37.78 23.87
C ASP A 174 -5.68 -37.16 25.05
N ARG A 175 -5.96 -35.89 25.39
CA ARG A 175 -5.38 -35.21 26.56
C ARG A 175 -5.78 -35.87 27.88
N ILE A 176 -7.05 -36.25 28.06
CA ILE A 176 -7.49 -36.94 29.28
C ILE A 176 -6.82 -38.32 29.40
N SER A 177 -6.71 -39.05 28.29
CA SER A 177 -6.02 -40.37 28.27
C SER A 177 -4.55 -40.26 28.70
N HIS A 178 -3.90 -39.13 28.42
CA HIS A 178 -2.53 -38.86 28.84
C HIS A 178 -2.43 -38.42 30.32
N LEU A 179 -3.32 -37.52 30.77
CA LEU A 179 -3.30 -37.01 32.14
C LEU A 179 -3.82 -38.00 33.18
N MET A 180 -4.76 -38.88 32.78
CA MET A 180 -5.44 -39.84 33.63
C MET A 180 -5.49 -41.21 32.95
N PRO A 181 -4.37 -41.96 32.88
CA PRO A 181 -4.29 -43.23 32.15
C PRO A 181 -5.20 -44.35 32.70
N ASP A 182 -5.67 -44.21 33.95
CA ASP A 182 -6.64 -45.11 34.57
C ASP A 182 -8.08 -44.88 34.08
N TRP A 183 -8.35 -43.71 33.49
CA TRP A 183 -9.65 -43.41 32.88
C TRP A 183 -9.73 -44.03 31.49
N ARG A 184 -10.49 -45.12 31.37
CA ARG A 184 -10.64 -45.90 30.13
C ARG A 184 -12.05 -45.86 29.55
N GLU A 185 -12.93 -45.05 30.11
CA GLU A 185 -14.33 -44.99 29.72
C GLU A 185 -14.48 -44.35 28.33
N ARG A 186 -15.29 -44.96 27.47
CA ARG A 186 -15.54 -44.51 26.09
C ARG A 186 -17.02 -44.53 25.71
N ASN A 187 -17.88 -44.90 26.65
CA ASN A 187 -19.31 -44.94 26.42
C ASN A 187 -19.88 -43.53 26.26
N ALA A 188 -20.73 -43.33 25.25
CA ALA A 188 -21.43 -42.07 25.04
C ALA A 188 -22.37 -41.69 26.21
N ALA A 189 -22.81 -42.68 27.00
CA ALA A 189 -23.63 -42.44 28.19
C ALA A 189 -22.83 -42.05 29.44
N ASP A 190 -21.49 -42.01 29.37
CA ASP A 190 -20.66 -41.58 30.48
C ASP A 190 -20.74 -40.06 30.69
N VAL A 191 -20.76 -39.63 31.95
CA VAL A 191 -20.86 -38.22 32.31
C VAL A 191 -19.60 -37.45 31.90
N GLY A 192 -18.43 -38.07 31.99
CA GLY A 192 -17.16 -37.47 31.55
C GLY A 192 -17.13 -37.27 30.04
N VAL A 193 -17.57 -38.26 29.27
CA VAL A 193 -17.72 -38.13 27.81
C VAL A 193 -18.72 -37.04 27.44
N ALA A 194 -19.89 -36.99 28.10
CA ALA A 194 -20.89 -35.95 27.85
C ALA A 194 -20.37 -34.52 28.13
N LEU A 195 -19.55 -34.34 29.18
CA LEU A 195 -18.92 -33.05 29.47
C LEU A 195 -17.93 -32.64 28.38
N VAL A 196 -17.11 -33.58 27.89
CA VAL A 196 -16.18 -33.34 26.77
C VAL A 196 -16.94 -32.94 25.51
N GLU A 197 -18.06 -33.60 25.22
CA GLU A 197 -18.91 -33.28 24.08
C GLU A 197 -19.54 -31.89 24.19
N LEU A 198 -20.00 -31.49 25.38
CA LEU A 198 -20.51 -30.14 25.61
C LEU A 198 -19.42 -29.07 25.42
N LEU A 199 -18.22 -29.31 25.95
CA LEU A 199 -17.08 -28.40 25.77
C LEU A 199 -16.65 -28.30 24.31
N ALA A 200 -16.59 -29.43 23.60
CA ALA A 200 -16.28 -29.46 22.17
C ALA A 200 -17.32 -28.70 21.33
N TYR A 201 -18.60 -28.80 21.68
CA TYR A 201 -19.68 -28.05 21.02
C TYR A 201 -19.53 -26.54 21.20
N VAL A 202 -19.23 -26.09 22.41
CA VAL A 202 -18.99 -24.65 22.68
C VAL A 202 -17.71 -24.18 21.98
N ALA A 203 -16.65 -25.00 21.98
CA ALA A 203 -15.40 -24.68 21.30
C ALA A 203 -15.59 -24.49 19.79
N ASP A 204 -16.37 -25.34 19.13
CA ASP A 204 -16.72 -25.23 17.72
C ASP A 204 -17.47 -23.91 17.42
N GLN A 205 -18.47 -23.56 18.23
CA GLN A 205 -19.17 -22.28 18.08
C GLN A 205 -18.26 -21.06 18.24
N LEU A 206 -17.36 -21.09 19.22
CA LEU A 206 -16.40 -20.00 19.45
C LEU A 206 -15.38 -19.90 18.32
N SER A 207 -14.89 -21.03 17.83
CA SER A 207 -14.00 -21.14 16.67
C SER A 207 -14.63 -20.50 15.43
N TYR A 208 -15.89 -20.85 15.14
CA TYR A 208 -16.65 -20.23 14.05
C TYR A 208 -16.78 -18.71 14.20
N GLN A 209 -17.08 -18.22 15.42
CA GLN A 209 -17.20 -16.78 15.67
C GLN A 209 -15.86 -16.05 15.47
N GLN A 210 -14.75 -16.64 15.90
CA GLN A 210 -13.42 -16.08 15.69
C GLN A 210 -13.09 -15.96 14.20
N ASP A 211 -13.36 -17.00 13.42
CA ASP A 211 -13.11 -16.98 11.97
C ASP A 211 -14.01 -15.96 11.25
N ALA A 212 -15.27 -15.83 11.67
CA ALA A 212 -16.17 -14.82 11.13
C ALA A 212 -15.69 -13.38 11.44
N VAL A 213 -15.20 -13.12 12.65
CA VAL A 213 -14.64 -11.82 13.03
C VAL A 213 -13.33 -11.55 12.29
N ALA A 214 -12.43 -12.54 12.21
CA ALA A 214 -11.16 -12.43 11.51
C ALA A 214 -11.36 -12.15 10.00
N THR A 215 -12.37 -12.79 9.39
CA THR A 215 -12.76 -12.53 8.00
C THR A 215 -13.15 -11.06 7.80
N GLU A 216 -13.82 -10.44 8.77
CA GLU A 216 -14.23 -9.02 8.69
C GLU A 216 -13.12 -8.02 9.05
N ALA A 217 -11.99 -8.49 9.61
CA ALA A 217 -10.91 -7.65 10.13
C ALA A 217 -9.95 -7.08 9.07
N TYR A 218 -10.02 -7.56 7.83
CA TYR A 218 -9.19 -7.09 6.73
C TYR A 218 -10.03 -6.74 5.51
N LEU A 219 -9.63 -5.71 4.78
CA LEU A 219 -10.39 -5.19 3.63
C LEU A 219 -10.61 -6.25 2.53
N HIS A 220 -9.59 -7.08 2.25
CA HIS A 220 -9.66 -8.09 1.19
C HIS A 220 -10.49 -9.33 1.56
N THR A 221 -10.73 -9.57 2.85
CA THR A 221 -11.53 -10.71 3.33
C THR A 221 -12.94 -10.31 3.77
N ALA A 222 -13.16 -9.04 4.11
CA ALA A 222 -14.43 -8.56 4.66
C ALA A 222 -15.58 -8.79 3.68
N ARG A 223 -16.68 -9.38 4.17
CA ARG A 223 -17.87 -9.65 3.36
C ARG A 223 -18.98 -8.64 3.62
N ARG A 224 -19.01 -8.01 4.79
CA ARG A 224 -20.03 -7.00 5.11
C ARG A 224 -19.59 -5.62 4.63
N ARG A 225 -20.48 -4.96 3.88
CA ARG A 225 -20.28 -3.59 3.40
C ARG A 225 -19.99 -2.59 4.52
N ILE A 226 -20.59 -2.78 5.71
CA ILE A 226 -20.34 -1.93 6.89
C ILE A 226 -18.88 -2.05 7.35
N SER A 227 -18.32 -3.26 7.37
CA SER A 227 -16.91 -3.48 7.72
C SER A 227 -16.00 -2.83 6.69
N VAL A 228 -16.24 -3.07 5.39
CA VAL A 228 -15.48 -2.44 4.29
C VAL A 228 -15.50 -0.92 4.41
N ARG A 229 -16.67 -0.33 4.67
CA ARG A 229 -16.82 1.13 4.89
C ARG A 229 -16.00 1.63 6.08
N ARG A 230 -15.93 0.88 7.19
CA ARG A 230 -15.11 1.25 8.36
C ARG A 230 -13.62 1.19 8.05
N HIS A 231 -13.17 0.19 7.30
CA HIS A 231 -11.78 0.09 6.85
C HIS A 231 -11.42 1.22 5.89
N ALA A 232 -12.29 1.51 4.92
CA ALA A 232 -12.10 2.59 3.96
C ALA A 232 -11.96 3.97 4.62
N ARG A 233 -12.68 4.21 5.72
CA ARG A 233 -12.56 5.44 6.51
C ARG A 233 -11.16 5.65 7.13
N LEU A 234 -10.39 4.59 7.37
CA LEU A 234 -9.02 4.72 7.91
C LEU A 234 -8.04 5.34 6.89
N VAL A 235 -8.38 5.28 5.60
CA VAL A 235 -7.61 5.88 4.50
C VAL A 235 -8.34 7.06 3.86
N ASP A 236 -9.26 7.68 4.60
CA ASP A 236 -10.10 8.80 4.15
C ASP A 236 -10.90 8.53 2.87
N TYR A 237 -11.19 7.26 2.57
CA TYR A 237 -12.01 6.87 1.43
C TYR A 237 -13.48 6.74 1.83
N ALA A 238 -14.34 7.59 1.25
CA ALA A 238 -15.78 7.55 1.44
C ALA A 238 -16.43 6.59 0.43
N LEU A 239 -16.86 5.41 0.90
CA LEU A 239 -17.58 4.45 0.06
C LEU A 239 -18.98 4.96 -0.31
N HIS A 240 -19.20 5.23 -1.60
CA HIS A 240 -20.48 5.72 -2.15
C HIS A 240 -21.64 4.75 -1.91
N ASP A 241 -22.84 5.28 -1.66
CA ASP A 241 -24.09 4.50 -1.47
C ASP A 241 -24.79 4.09 -2.77
N GLY A 242 -24.14 4.36 -3.90
CA GLY A 242 -24.75 4.26 -5.21
C GLY A 242 -25.32 5.62 -5.59
N CYS A 243 -25.30 5.91 -6.89
CA CYS A 243 -25.96 7.08 -7.44
C CYS A 243 -27.19 6.60 -8.20
N ASN A 244 -28.28 7.31 -8.01
CA ASN A 244 -29.43 7.28 -8.91
C ASN A 244 -29.01 7.55 -10.37
N ALA A 245 -29.74 6.99 -11.32
CA ALA A 245 -29.55 7.34 -12.72
C ALA A 245 -29.91 8.82 -12.92
N ARG A 246 -29.14 9.52 -13.76
CA ARG A 246 -29.41 10.91 -14.13
C ARG A 246 -29.40 11.04 -15.64
N THR A 247 -30.27 11.90 -16.15
CA THR A 247 -30.35 12.17 -17.57
C THR A 247 -30.58 13.65 -17.83
N TRP A 248 -30.09 14.12 -18.97
CA TRP A 248 -30.51 15.39 -19.53
C TRP A 248 -31.82 15.20 -20.29
N VAL A 249 -32.75 16.13 -20.12
CA VAL A 249 -34.02 16.14 -20.85
C VAL A 249 -34.18 17.51 -21.52
N HIS A 250 -34.51 17.50 -22.80
CA HIS A 250 -34.92 18.70 -23.50
C HIS A 250 -36.42 18.92 -23.30
N VAL A 251 -36.80 20.11 -22.82
CA VAL A 251 -38.21 20.49 -22.67
C VAL A 251 -38.58 21.52 -23.73
N ARG A 252 -39.42 21.12 -24.67
CA ARG A 252 -39.94 22.02 -25.70
C ARG A 252 -41.13 22.81 -25.15
N THR A 253 -41.08 24.14 -25.26
CA THR A 253 -42.24 25.00 -24.96
C THR A 253 -43.10 25.20 -26.20
N ALA A 254 -44.38 25.51 -26.02
CA ALA A 254 -45.23 25.94 -27.12
C ALA A 254 -44.75 27.27 -27.72
N ASP A 255 -45.01 27.48 -29.00
CA ASP A 255 -44.54 28.67 -29.74
C ASP A 255 -45.21 29.97 -29.28
N ASP A 256 -46.38 29.89 -28.65
CA ASP A 256 -47.14 31.01 -28.09
C ASP A 256 -46.80 31.31 -26.62
N ALA A 257 -45.83 30.59 -26.03
CA ALA A 257 -45.44 30.82 -24.65
C ALA A 257 -44.74 32.19 -24.47
N PRO A 258 -44.79 32.78 -23.26
CA PRO A 258 -44.24 34.11 -23.00
C PRO A 258 -42.75 34.19 -23.34
N THR A 259 -42.36 35.24 -24.06
CA THR A 259 -40.94 35.52 -24.40
C THR A 259 -40.10 35.88 -23.18
N THR A 260 -40.74 36.26 -22.07
CA THR A 260 -40.09 36.46 -20.76
C THR A 260 -39.68 35.14 -20.09
N GLY A 261 -40.09 34.01 -20.66
CA GLY A 261 -39.82 32.67 -20.16
C GLY A 261 -40.91 32.13 -19.25
N THR A 262 -40.96 30.80 -19.13
CA THR A 262 -41.90 30.05 -18.29
C THR A 262 -41.13 29.29 -17.22
N LEU A 263 -41.41 29.57 -15.94
CA LEU A 263 -40.77 28.89 -14.82
C LEU A 263 -41.33 27.48 -14.66
N LEU A 264 -40.49 26.47 -14.87
CA LEU A 264 -40.75 25.09 -14.51
C LEU A 264 -40.07 24.79 -13.17
N LYS A 265 -40.87 24.58 -12.13
CA LYS A 265 -40.36 24.27 -10.78
C LYS A 265 -40.05 22.79 -10.65
N ALA A 266 -38.96 22.45 -9.99
CA ALA A 266 -38.66 21.09 -9.56
C ALA A 266 -39.64 20.62 -8.48
N PHE A 267 -39.92 21.51 -7.52
CA PHE A 267 -40.85 21.26 -6.42
C PHE A 267 -41.76 22.48 -6.21
N ASP A 268 -43.06 22.24 -6.19
CA ASP A 268 -44.05 23.25 -5.85
C ASP A 268 -44.50 23.08 -4.41
N ALA A 269 -44.04 23.98 -3.54
CA ALA A 269 -44.38 23.98 -2.12
C ALA A 269 -45.88 24.20 -1.84
N ALA A 270 -46.62 24.84 -2.76
CA ALA A 270 -48.05 25.09 -2.57
C ALA A 270 -48.89 23.81 -2.76
N THR A 271 -48.52 22.98 -3.73
CA THR A 271 -49.21 21.72 -4.03
C THR A 271 -48.55 20.50 -3.39
N GLY A 272 -47.30 20.64 -2.91
CA GLY A 272 -46.49 19.53 -2.40
C GLY A 272 -46.02 18.57 -3.50
N SER A 273 -46.15 18.97 -4.78
CA SER A 273 -45.88 18.13 -5.94
C SER A 273 -44.50 18.40 -6.54
N ARG A 274 -43.91 17.36 -7.13
CA ARG A 274 -42.67 17.46 -7.91
C ARG A 274 -42.97 17.33 -9.39
N THR A 275 -42.20 18.05 -10.20
CA THR A 275 -42.28 17.88 -11.66
C THR A 275 -41.63 16.56 -12.05
N ARG A 276 -42.44 15.68 -12.62
CA ARG A 276 -42.07 14.33 -13.03
C ARG A 276 -42.07 14.20 -14.53
N LEU A 277 -41.08 13.50 -15.04
CA LEU A 277 -40.85 13.20 -16.45
C LEU A 277 -40.98 11.69 -16.63
N LEU A 278 -41.83 11.29 -17.57
CA LEU A 278 -42.11 9.88 -17.85
C LEU A 278 -41.39 9.48 -19.13
N THR A 279 -40.76 8.30 -19.15
CA THR A 279 -40.13 7.78 -20.38
C THR A 279 -41.14 7.40 -21.46
N GLN A 280 -42.41 7.19 -21.08
CA GLN A 280 -43.52 6.85 -21.98
C GLN A 280 -44.82 7.46 -21.43
N CYS A 281 -45.56 8.18 -22.26
CA CYS A 281 -46.79 8.88 -21.86
C CYS A 281 -48.00 8.62 -22.77
N GLY A 282 -47.94 7.60 -23.63
CA GLY A 282 -49.03 7.31 -24.57
C GLY A 282 -49.03 8.32 -25.73
N ALA A 283 -50.17 8.93 -26.02
CA ALA A 283 -50.34 9.85 -27.15
C ALA A 283 -50.07 11.33 -26.81
N ASP A 284 -50.14 11.71 -25.53
CA ASP A 284 -50.02 13.10 -25.09
C ASP A 284 -48.64 13.36 -24.46
N ASP A 285 -48.01 14.47 -24.83
CA ASP A 285 -46.70 14.90 -24.28
C ASP A 285 -46.82 15.48 -22.86
N VAL A 286 -48.01 15.98 -22.49
CA VAL A 286 -48.31 16.56 -21.17
C VAL A 286 -49.44 15.78 -20.53
N VAL A 287 -49.16 15.16 -19.39
CA VAL A 287 -50.07 14.24 -18.72
C VAL A 287 -50.67 14.92 -17.48
N SER A 288 -52.00 14.87 -17.36
CA SER A 288 -52.68 15.32 -16.15
C SER A 288 -52.44 14.36 -14.99
N GLU A 289 -52.48 14.86 -13.75
CA GLU A 289 -52.33 14.00 -12.56
C GLU A 289 -53.40 12.90 -12.49
N ALA A 290 -54.59 13.15 -13.05
CA ALA A 290 -55.68 12.17 -13.11
C ALA A 290 -55.36 10.98 -14.04
N ASP A 291 -54.69 11.25 -15.16
CA ASP A 291 -54.33 10.22 -16.15
C ASP A 291 -53.06 9.44 -15.77
N ARG A 292 -52.29 9.95 -14.80
CA ARG A 292 -51.03 9.33 -14.39
C ARG A 292 -51.20 7.88 -13.93
N LEU A 293 -52.23 7.59 -13.13
CA LEU A 293 -52.50 6.23 -12.64
C LEU A 293 -52.74 5.25 -13.78
N ARG A 294 -53.45 5.71 -14.83
CA ARG A 294 -53.72 4.92 -16.04
C ARG A 294 -52.43 4.63 -16.79
N ILE A 295 -51.62 5.65 -17.05
CA ILE A 295 -50.34 5.51 -17.77
C ILE A 295 -49.34 4.62 -17.01
N MET A 296 -49.28 4.75 -15.68
CA MET A 296 -48.45 3.87 -14.84
C MET A 296 -48.87 2.39 -14.95
N GLY A 297 -50.17 2.11 -15.04
CA GLY A 297 -50.69 0.76 -15.23
C GLY A 297 -50.43 0.20 -16.63
N ASP A 298 -50.73 1.00 -17.66
CA ASP A 298 -50.71 0.58 -19.07
C ASP A 298 -49.29 0.46 -19.63
N HIS A 299 -48.41 1.42 -19.32
CA HIS A 299 -47.09 1.54 -19.94
C HIS A 299 -45.92 1.30 -19.00
N ARG A 300 -46.15 1.36 -17.68
CA ARG A 300 -45.11 1.22 -16.64
C ARG A 300 -43.83 2.03 -16.96
N PRO A 301 -43.94 3.35 -17.23
CA PRO A 301 -42.79 4.17 -17.54
C PRO A 301 -41.86 4.28 -16.34
N LEU A 302 -40.58 4.53 -16.62
CA LEU A 302 -39.67 5.01 -15.60
C LEU A 302 -40.00 6.47 -15.29
N VAL A 303 -39.91 6.83 -14.02
CA VAL A 303 -40.19 8.18 -13.54
C VAL A 303 -38.87 8.85 -13.22
N PHE A 304 -38.70 10.05 -13.74
CA PHE A 304 -37.61 10.94 -13.39
C PHE A 304 -38.17 12.20 -12.75
N GLU A 305 -37.51 12.72 -11.72
CA GLU A 305 -37.84 13.97 -11.07
C GLU A 305 -36.85 15.06 -11.47
N LEU A 306 -37.37 16.26 -11.70
CA LEU A 306 -36.56 17.43 -12.00
C LEU A 306 -35.72 17.82 -10.78
N LEU A 307 -34.42 18.06 -10.97
CA LEU A 307 -33.50 18.39 -9.86
C LEU A 307 -33.47 19.88 -9.50
N GLN A 308 -33.78 20.75 -10.44
CA GLN A 308 -33.67 22.21 -10.27
C GLN A 308 -34.77 22.95 -11.02
N ASP A 309 -35.17 24.09 -10.48
CA ASP A 309 -36.05 25.02 -11.19
C ASP A 309 -35.34 25.58 -12.42
N ILE A 310 -36.07 25.74 -13.52
CA ILE A 310 -35.56 26.32 -14.76
C ILE A 310 -36.57 27.28 -15.37
N VAL A 311 -36.09 28.32 -16.04
CA VAL A 311 -36.92 29.17 -16.89
C VAL A 311 -36.75 28.71 -18.33
N LEU A 312 -37.84 28.28 -18.96
CA LEU A 312 -37.87 27.78 -20.32
C LEU A 312 -38.22 28.91 -21.28
N PHE A 313 -37.55 28.98 -22.43
CA PHE A 313 -37.75 30.03 -23.43
C PHE A 313 -38.10 29.42 -24.80
N PRO A 314 -39.12 29.91 -25.52
CA PRO A 314 -39.45 29.42 -26.87
C PRO A 314 -38.28 29.54 -27.85
N GLN A 315 -37.50 30.61 -27.75
CA GLN A 315 -36.33 30.84 -28.59
C GLN A 315 -35.23 29.79 -28.38
N HIS A 316 -35.23 29.09 -27.25
CA HIS A 316 -34.23 28.08 -26.89
C HIS A 316 -34.66 26.65 -27.27
N ASN A 317 -35.85 26.46 -27.84
CA ASN A 317 -36.31 25.15 -28.32
C ASN A 317 -35.37 24.56 -29.38
N GLU A 318 -34.91 25.39 -30.31
CA GLU A 318 -33.98 25.01 -31.37
C GLU A 318 -33.09 26.20 -31.74
N LEU A 319 -31.81 26.11 -31.38
CA LEU A 319 -30.78 27.11 -31.66
C LEU A 319 -30.00 26.69 -32.90
N LYS A 320 -30.03 27.56 -33.92
CA LYS A 320 -29.38 27.30 -35.20
C LYS A 320 -27.96 27.85 -35.21
N PHE A 321 -26.99 27.04 -35.63
CA PHE A 321 -25.63 27.52 -35.81
C PHE A 321 -25.54 28.51 -36.97
N TYR A 322 -24.70 29.53 -36.80
CA TYR A 322 -24.37 30.52 -37.81
C TYR A 322 -23.02 30.19 -38.45
N THR A 323 -23.01 29.96 -39.77
CA THR A 323 -21.83 29.49 -40.52
C THR A 323 -21.11 30.59 -41.31
N TRP A 324 -21.41 31.87 -41.07
CA TRP A 324 -20.76 33.02 -41.74
C TRP A 324 -20.78 32.95 -43.28
N GLY A 325 -21.85 32.36 -43.85
CA GLY A 325 -22.01 32.16 -45.29
C GLY A 325 -21.35 30.89 -45.86
N ALA A 326 -20.69 30.08 -45.05
CA ALA A 326 -20.11 28.81 -45.50
C ALA A 326 -21.18 27.71 -45.67
N THR A 327 -21.12 27.00 -46.81
CA THR A 327 -22.05 25.92 -47.19
C THR A 327 -21.58 24.52 -46.75
N GLU A 328 -20.32 24.38 -46.37
CA GLU A 328 -19.72 23.14 -45.85
C GLU A 328 -18.89 23.49 -44.61
N CYS A 329 -19.52 23.45 -43.44
CA CYS A 329 -18.90 23.87 -42.18
C CYS A 329 -19.12 22.80 -41.12
N CYS A 330 -18.05 22.36 -40.46
CA CYS A 330 -18.13 21.44 -39.33
C CYS A 330 -17.27 21.96 -38.17
N LEU A 331 -17.75 21.78 -36.94
CA LEU A 331 -16.95 21.98 -35.74
C LEU A 331 -15.98 20.81 -35.59
N PRO A 332 -14.68 21.05 -35.40
CA PRO A 332 -13.72 19.96 -35.22
C PRO A 332 -13.90 19.28 -33.87
N ARG A 333 -13.41 18.04 -33.77
CA ARG A 333 -13.21 17.38 -32.48
C ARG A 333 -12.36 18.27 -31.57
N GLY A 334 -12.78 18.43 -30.32
CA GLY A 334 -12.13 19.29 -29.34
C GLY A 334 -12.55 20.76 -29.41
N ALA A 335 -13.52 21.14 -30.25
CA ALA A 335 -14.05 22.50 -30.26
C ALA A 335 -14.64 22.88 -28.89
N VAL A 336 -14.45 24.16 -28.53
CA VAL A 336 -14.90 24.78 -27.28
C VAL A 336 -15.67 26.08 -27.49
N GLN A 337 -15.94 26.44 -28.75
CA GLN A 337 -16.66 27.65 -29.14
C GLN A 337 -17.42 27.45 -30.45
N ALA A 338 -18.53 28.17 -30.60
CA ALA A 338 -19.35 28.18 -31.81
C ALA A 338 -20.17 29.48 -31.90
N THR A 339 -20.75 29.73 -33.07
CA THR A 339 -21.62 30.89 -33.32
C THR A 339 -23.05 30.42 -33.62
N LEU A 340 -24.02 31.10 -33.02
CA LEU A 340 -25.46 30.87 -33.17
C LEU A 340 -26.12 32.06 -33.88
N THR A 341 -27.20 31.78 -34.60
CA THR A 341 -28.00 32.79 -35.30
C THR A 341 -28.92 33.50 -34.31
N GLY A 342 -29.00 34.83 -34.36
CA GLY A 342 -29.85 35.64 -33.48
C GLY A 342 -29.12 36.17 -32.24
N HIS A 343 -29.74 37.13 -31.55
CA HIS A 343 -29.33 37.59 -30.22
C HIS A 343 -30.08 36.79 -29.15
N LEU A 344 -29.34 36.00 -28.37
CA LEU A 344 -29.88 35.10 -27.37
C LEU A 344 -29.56 35.62 -25.97
N ASP A 345 -30.19 36.75 -25.61
CA ASP A 345 -29.91 37.49 -24.36
C ASP A 345 -30.19 36.71 -23.07
N GLN A 346 -30.95 35.61 -23.17
CA GLN A 346 -31.37 34.79 -22.04
C GLN A 346 -30.42 33.63 -21.74
N LEU A 347 -29.47 33.32 -22.64
CA LEU A 347 -28.42 32.33 -22.38
C LEU A 347 -27.40 32.90 -21.39
N LYS A 348 -27.02 32.10 -20.40
CA LYS A 348 -26.11 32.51 -19.31
C LYS A 348 -25.01 31.48 -19.08
N VAL A 349 -23.95 31.90 -18.40
CA VAL A 349 -22.93 30.98 -17.88
C VAL A 349 -23.59 29.90 -17.02
N GLY A 350 -23.23 28.64 -17.28
CA GLY A 350 -23.76 27.48 -16.57
C GLY A 350 -24.94 26.80 -17.26
N ASP A 351 -25.57 27.44 -18.25
CA ASP A 351 -26.61 26.78 -19.05
C ASP A 351 -26.03 25.60 -19.84
N VAL A 352 -26.85 24.57 -19.99
CA VAL A 352 -26.50 23.36 -20.73
C VAL A 352 -27.21 23.38 -22.07
N LEU A 353 -26.44 23.13 -23.13
CA LEU A 353 -26.96 22.95 -24.48
C LEU A 353 -26.64 21.54 -24.95
N ILE A 354 -27.57 20.91 -25.66
CA ILE A 354 -27.31 19.61 -26.31
C ILE A 354 -27.15 19.86 -27.80
N PHE A 355 -25.98 19.54 -28.34
CA PHE A 355 -25.80 19.52 -29.79
C PHE A 355 -26.30 18.21 -30.33
N GLN A 356 -27.08 18.26 -31.40
CA GLN A 356 -27.67 17.11 -32.03
C GLN A 356 -27.62 17.24 -33.55
N GLU A 357 -27.19 16.17 -34.20
CA GLU A 357 -27.40 15.98 -35.64
C GLU A 357 -28.89 15.70 -35.92
N MET A 358 -29.49 16.52 -36.79
CA MET A 358 -30.91 16.47 -37.13
C MET A 358 -31.16 15.74 -38.45
N VAL A 359 -30.20 15.83 -39.38
CA VAL A 359 -30.23 15.16 -40.68
C VAL A 359 -28.84 14.62 -41.00
N GLY A 360 -28.77 13.52 -41.74
CA GLY A 360 -27.49 12.98 -42.18
C GLY A 360 -26.75 13.98 -43.09
N PRO A 361 -25.44 14.25 -42.88
CA PRO A 361 -24.71 15.26 -43.66
C PRO A 361 -24.58 14.92 -45.15
N GLN A 362 -24.69 13.64 -45.52
CA GLN A 362 -24.55 13.18 -46.91
C GLN A 362 -25.90 13.08 -47.65
N SER A 363 -26.96 12.64 -46.96
CA SER A 363 -28.27 12.44 -47.59
C SER A 363 -29.22 13.62 -47.39
N GLY A 364 -29.07 14.38 -46.30
CA GLY A 364 -30.02 15.40 -45.87
C GLY A 364 -31.34 14.85 -45.31
N ALA A 365 -31.40 13.53 -45.09
CA ALA A 365 -32.58 12.86 -44.55
C ALA A 365 -32.52 12.77 -43.01
N PRO A 366 -33.62 13.03 -42.28
CA PRO A 366 -33.67 12.88 -40.83
C PRO A 366 -33.41 11.46 -40.33
N GLU A 367 -33.83 10.45 -41.09
CA GLU A 367 -33.61 9.03 -40.78
C GLU A 367 -32.13 8.61 -40.77
N ASP A 368 -31.27 9.36 -41.46
CA ASP A 368 -29.84 9.09 -41.56
C ASP A 368 -29.01 9.91 -40.55
N ALA A 369 -29.67 10.70 -39.69
CA ALA A 369 -28.97 11.44 -38.63
C ALA A 369 -28.37 10.49 -37.61
N ASP A 370 -27.07 10.64 -37.30
CA ASP A 370 -26.41 9.77 -36.33
C ASP A 370 -26.87 10.07 -34.88
N PRO A 371 -27.57 9.14 -34.19
CA PRO A 371 -28.02 9.37 -32.82
C PRO A 371 -26.86 9.47 -31.81
N ALA A 372 -25.67 8.95 -32.15
CA ALA A 372 -24.47 9.07 -31.34
C ALA A 372 -23.82 10.46 -31.45
N HIS A 373 -24.17 11.25 -32.46
CA HIS A 373 -23.78 12.66 -32.59
C HIS A 373 -24.64 13.57 -31.71
N ARG A 374 -24.72 13.23 -30.42
CA ARG A 374 -25.38 14.01 -29.38
C ARG A 374 -24.43 14.28 -28.24
N HIS A 375 -24.22 15.54 -27.91
CA HIS A 375 -23.27 15.92 -26.85
C HIS A 375 -23.80 17.09 -26.05
N ALA A 376 -23.82 16.93 -24.73
CA ALA A 376 -24.18 17.99 -23.80
C ALA A 376 -22.95 18.84 -23.46
N ILE A 377 -23.08 20.15 -23.64
CA ILE A 377 -22.05 21.13 -23.28
C ILE A 377 -22.58 22.08 -22.23
N ARG A 378 -21.72 22.57 -21.34
CA ARG A 378 -22.06 23.62 -20.39
C ARG A 378 -21.32 24.91 -20.71
N LEU A 379 -22.06 26.00 -20.84
CA LEU A 379 -21.50 27.32 -21.10
C LEU A 379 -20.57 27.75 -19.97
N ALA A 380 -19.34 28.14 -20.33
CA ALA A 380 -18.28 28.51 -19.39
C ALA A 380 -17.99 30.01 -19.37
N ALA A 381 -18.48 30.76 -20.36
CA ALA A 381 -18.40 32.21 -20.45
C ALA A 381 -19.75 32.78 -20.88
N GLU A 382 -20.00 34.05 -20.54
CA GLU A 382 -21.22 34.73 -20.97
C GLU A 382 -21.24 34.80 -22.50
N PRO A 383 -22.38 34.50 -23.14
CA PRO A 383 -22.51 34.61 -24.58
C PRO A 383 -22.20 36.04 -25.05
N VAL A 384 -21.42 36.16 -26.12
CA VAL A 384 -21.07 37.46 -26.68
C VAL A 384 -22.02 37.75 -27.82
N LEU A 385 -22.83 38.80 -27.66
CA LEU A 385 -23.74 39.29 -28.71
C LEU A 385 -22.94 40.15 -29.68
N SER A 386 -22.92 39.75 -30.95
CA SER A 386 -22.25 40.43 -32.04
C SER A 386 -23.16 40.57 -33.25
N VAL A 387 -22.68 41.21 -34.31
CA VAL A 387 -23.42 41.34 -35.56
C VAL A 387 -22.50 41.05 -36.74
N ASP A 388 -23.02 40.41 -37.78
CA ASP A 388 -22.34 40.30 -39.07
C ASP A 388 -22.81 41.45 -39.97
N PRO A 389 -21.92 42.38 -40.36
CA PRO A 389 -22.29 43.52 -41.22
C PRO A 389 -22.53 43.14 -42.68
N LEU A 390 -22.12 41.96 -43.14
CA LEU A 390 -22.23 41.54 -44.53
C LEU A 390 -23.60 40.96 -44.88
N PHE A 391 -24.20 40.24 -43.93
CA PHE A 391 -25.53 39.66 -44.08
C PHE A 391 -26.56 40.50 -43.32
N THR A 392 -27.80 40.53 -43.82
CA THR A 392 -28.89 41.30 -43.21
C THR A 392 -29.82 40.40 -42.40
N ASP A 393 -30.43 40.94 -41.35
CA ASP A 393 -31.43 40.24 -40.54
C ASP A 393 -32.65 39.85 -41.41
N PRO A 394 -33.09 38.58 -41.39
CA PRO A 394 -34.29 38.14 -42.10
C PRO A 394 -35.57 38.87 -41.67
N ALA A 395 -35.64 39.36 -40.42
CA ALA A 395 -36.77 40.11 -39.90
C ALA A 395 -36.73 41.59 -40.30
N ASP A 396 -35.55 42.13 -40.55
CA ASP A 396 -35.34 43.53 -40.91
C ASP A 396 -34.11 43.68 -41.83
N ALA A 397 -34.36 43.71 -43.13
CA ALA A 397 -33.31 43.81 -44.16
C ALA A 397 -32.46 45.10 -44.06
N THR A 398 -32.82 46.05 -43.20
CA THR A 398 -32.03 47.27 -42.95
C THR A 398 -30.97 47.09 -41.86
N LYS A 399 -31.03 45.99 -41.09
CA LYS A 399 -30.13 45.71 -39.97
C LYS A 399 -29.13 44.60 -40.31
N PRO A 400 -27.91 44.66 -39.75
CA PRO A 400 -26.94 43.57 -39.87
C PRO A 400 -27.46 42.31 -39.15
N MET A 401 -26.99 41.14 -39.59
CA MET A 401 -27.41 39.86 -39.04
C MET A 401 -26.96 39.75 -37.56
N PRO A 402 -27.88 39.52 -36.61
CA PRO A 402 -27.53 39.28 -35.21
C PRO A 402 -26.89 37.90 -35.03
N VAL A 403 -25.78 37.83 -34.28
CA VAL A 403 -25.03 36.61 -34.00
C VAL A 403 -24.74 36.51 -32.49
N THR A 404 -24.79 35.31 -31.94
CA THR A 404 -24.39 35.03 -30.56
C THR A 404 -23.20 34.07 -30.55
N GLU A 405 -22.07 34.47 -29.98
CA GLU A 405 -20.91 33.60 -29.80
C GLU A 405 -21.00 32.90 -28.44
N ILE A 406 -20.91 31.57 -28.45
CA ILE A 406 -20.93 30.73 -27.25
C ILE A 406 -19.58 30.06 -27.03
N ARG A 407 -19.20 29.92 -25.75
CA ARG A 407 -17.99 29.22 -25.32
C ARG A 407 -18.31 28.29 -24.15
N TRP A 408 -17.83 27.06 -24.21
CA TRP A 408 -18.08 26.04 -23.19
C TRP A 408 -16.79 25.51 -22.56
N ALA A 409 -16.95 24.74 -21.48
CA ALA A 409 -15.82 24.24 -20.73
C ALA A 409 -14.97 23.27 -21.57
N ALA A 410 -13.65 23.30 -21.38
CA ALA A 410 -12.74 22.37 -22.05
C ALA A 410 -12.99 20.89 -21.67
N ALA A 411 -13.57 20.64 -20.50
CA ALA A 411 -14.00 19.31 -20.08
C ALA A 411 -15.14 18.74 -20.94
N ASP A 412 -15.94 19.63 -21.55
CA ASP A 412 -17.08 19.29 -22.39
C ASP A 412 -16.75 19.48 -23.89
N ALA A 413 -15.46 19.52 -24.26
CA ALA A 413 -15.04 19.68 -25.64
C ALA A 413 -15.59 18.55 -26.53
N LEU A 414 -15.92 18.86 -27.79
CA LEU A 414 -16.63 17.90 -28.65
C LEU A 414 -15.82 16.60 -28.86
N PRO A 415 -16.40 15.42 -28.61
CA PRO A 415 -15.67 14.16 -28.78
C PRO A 415 -15.53 13.73 -30.24
N PHE A 416 -16.33 14.30 -31.14
CA PHE A 416 -16.38 14.04 -32.59
C PHE A 416 -16.49 15.35 -33.38
N PRO A 417 -16.17 15.34 -34.69
CA PRO A 417 -16.49 16.48 -35.55
C PRO A 417 -18.01 16.56 -35.78
N LEU A 418 -18.60 17.74 -35.61
CA LEU A 418 -20.05 17.96 -35.77
C LEU A 418 -20.30 18.85 -36.99
N CYS A 419 -21.01 18.34 -38.00
CA CYS A 419 -21.29 19.13 -39.21
C CYS A 419 -22.51 20.02 -39.05
N LEU A 420 -22.33 21.30 -39.37
CA LEU A 420 -23.32 22.37 -39.25
C LEU A 420 -24.03 22.63 -40.58
N SER A 421 -23.25 22.59 -41.66
CA SER A 421 -23.72 22.66 -43.05
C SER A 421 -22.90 21.69 -43.90
N ALA A 422 -23.52 21.13 -44.94
CA ALA A 422 -22.91 20.17 -45.84
C ALA A 422 -23.50 20.30 -47.25
N ILE A 423 -22.88 19.68 -48.25
CA ILE A 423 -23.48 19.45 -49.56
C ILE A 423 -23.81 17.95 -49.64
N SER A 424 -25.05 17.63 -50.00
CA SER A 424 -25.47 16.23 -50.15
C SER A 424 -24.65 15.52 -51.22
N ASP A 425 -24.59 14.19 -51.17
CA ASP A 425 -23.80 13.42 -52.14
C ASP A 425 -24.40 13.46 -53.56
N ASP A 426 -23.70 12.84 -54.50
CA ASP A 426 -24.11 12.75 -55.90
C ASP A 426 -25.46 12.05 -56.09
N SER A 427 -25.76 11.05 -55.25
CA SER A 427 -27.01 10.30 -55.31
C SER A 427 -28.20 11.10 -54.78
N HIS A 428 -27.94 12.08 -53.93
CA HIS A 428 -28.91 13.00 -53.34
C HIS A 428 -28.89 14.40 -54.01
N GLY A 429 -28.21 14.53 -55.15
CA GLY A 429 -28.31 15.68 -56.04
C GLY A 429 -27.49 16.91 -55.67
N ARG A 430 -26.41 16.77 -54.87
CA ARG A 430 -25.47 17.84 -54.52
C ARG A 430 -26.14 19.14 -54.07
N ARG A 431 -27.11 19.03 -53.16
CA ARG A 431 -27.86 20.17 -52.65
C ARG A 431 -27.20 20.71 -51.39
N PRO A 432 -27.14 22.05 -51.19
CA PRO A 432 -26.67 22.62 -49.94
C PRO A 432 -27.66 22.30 -48.83
N LEU A 433 -27.16 21.71 -47.75
CA LEU A 433 -27.86 21.41 -46.52
C LEU A 433 -27.44 22.42 -45.45
N ALA A 434 -28.40 23.21 -44.99
CA ALA A 434 -28.21 24.09 -43.84
C ALA A 434 -28.81 23.44 -42.58
N HIS A 435 -28.25 23.76 -41.42
CA HIS A 435 -28.74 23.26 -40.12
C HIS A 435 -28.71 21.72 -40.02
N VAL A 436 -27.63 21.10 -40.51
CA VAL A 436 -27.39 19.66 -40.39
C VAL A 436 -27.41 19.24 -38.92
N SER A 437 -26.78 20.05 -38.08
CA SER A 437 -26.86 19.95 -36.62
C SER A 437 -27.45 21.22 -36.02
N VAL A 438 -28.12 21.07 -34.89
CA VAL A 438 -28.69 22.16 -34.10
C VAL A 438 -28.22 22.07 -32.65
N ALA A 439 -28.33 23.15 -31.91
CA ALA A 439 -28.18 23.17 -30.47
C ALA A 439 -29.58 23.27 -29.83
N LEU A 440 -29.87 22.40 -28.87
CA LEU A 440 -31.10 22.44 -28.09
C LEU A 440 -30.80 23.12 -26.75
N GLY A 441 -31.54 24.19 -26.44
CA GLY A 441 -31.55 24.81 -25.13
C GLY A 441 -32.63 24.17 -24.25
N ASN A 442 -33.10 24.87 -23.20
CA ASN A 442 -34.15 24.35 -22.30
C ASN A 442 -33.84 22.95 -21.74
N ILE A 443 -32.56 22.70 -21.43
CA ILE A 443 -32.08 21.40 -20.97
C ILE A 443 -32.18 21.33 -19.45
N VAL A 444 -32.81 20.28 -18.95
CA VAL A 444 -32.97 20.03 -17.53
C VAL A 444 -32.26 18.75 -17.09
N LEU A 445 -31.71 18.76 -15.89
CA LEU A 445 -31.19 17.56 -15.26
C LEU A 445 -32.30 16.87 -14.47
N ALA A 446 -32.53 15.60 -14.78
CA ALA A 446 -33.53 14.79 -14.12
C ALA A 446 -32.90 13.56 -13.47
N ASP A 447 -33.50 13.13 -12.37
CA ASP A 447 -33.03 12.07 -11.49
C ASP A 447 -34.05 10.93 -11.44
N HIS A 448 -33.61 9.69 -11.56
CA HIS A 448 -34.47 8.53 -11.38
C HIS A 448 -34.88 8.36 -9.91
N GLY A 449 -36.12 8.71 -9.59
CA GLY A 449 -36.68 8.67 -8.23
C GLY A 449 -38.20 8.67 -8.22
#